data_AF-A0A7S1UF32-F1
#
_entry.id   AF-A0A7S1UF32-F1
#
_cell.length_a   1.000
_cell.length_b   1.000
_cell.length_c   1.000
_cell.angle_alpha   90.00
_cell.angle_beta   90.00
_cell.angle_gamma   90.00
#
_symmetry.space_group_name_H-M   'P 1'
#
loop_
_entity.id
_entity.type
_entity.pdbx_description
1 polymer ?
#
loop_
_entity_poly.entity_id
_entity_poly.type
_entity_poly.pdbx_seq_one_letter_code
_entity_poly.pdbx_strand_id
1 'polypeptide(L)'
;ETENNVTVSVAPVPGGGEKMEVRGRGELQLGILIENLRREGFELCVSPPQVIMSKDEQGNTMEPVEEVTVDVDTEHSGLVIDGLTGDRRGSLVEMKDSGSGKSRLVFHVPSR
;
A
#
# COMPACT_ATOMS: atom_id res chain seq x y z
N GLU A 1 7.14 14.99 12.61
CA GLU A 1 6.85 13.98 11.56
C GLU A 1 7.14 14.42 10.13
N THR A 2 6.55 15.50 9.59
CA THR A 2 6.80 15.94 8.19
C THR A 2 8.23 16.39 7.91
N GLU A 3 8.95 16.94 8.90
CA GLU A 3 10.35 17.35 8.74
C GLU A 3 11.32 16.17 8.63
N ASN A 4 10.95 15.00 9.18
CA ASN A 4 11.78 13.80 9.20
C ASN A 4 11.35 12.76 8.16
N ASN A 5 10.20 12.96 7.48
CA ASN A 5 9.64 11.99 6.55
C ASN A 5 9.12 12.67 5.28
N VAL A 6 9.96 12.66 4.24
CA VAL A 6 9.71 13.34 2.95
C VAL A 6 8.50 12.81 2.18
N THR A 7 8.01 11.60 2.49
CA THR A 7 6.85 11.01 1.80
C THR A 7 5.53 11.23 2.52
N VAL A 8 5.56 11.83 3.73
CA VAL A 8 4.34 12.20 4.46
C VAL A 8 3.98 13.64 4.17
N SER A 9 2.73 13.87 3.76
CA SER A 9 2.16 15.21 3.67
C SER A 9 0.90 15.31 4.50
N VAL A 10 0.69 16.48 5.11
CA VAL A 10 -0.45 16.75 5.98
C VAL A 10 -1.13 18.02 5.48
N ALA A 11 -2.45 17.98 5.33
CA ALA A 11 -3.25 19.12 4.91
C ALA A 11 -4.51 19.24 5.79
N PRO A 12 -4.94 20.46 6.16
CA PRO A 12 -6.21 20.65 6.85
C PRO A 12 -7.38 20.33 5.93
N VAL A 13 -8.43 19.71 6.47
CA VAL A 13 -9.66 19.44 5.71
C VAL A 13 -10.56 20.69 5.71
N PRO A 14 -10.93 21.26 4.55
CA PRO A 14 -11.80 22.44 4.49
C PRO A 14 -13.14 22.20 5.19
N GLY A 15 -13.51 23.09 6.11
CA GLY A 15 -14.73 22.96 6.92
C GLY A 15 -14.70 21.82 7.95
N GLY A 16 -13.55 21.14 8.13
CA GLY A 16 -13.38 19.95 8.95
C GLY A 16 -12.97 20.21 10.40
N GLY A 17 -12.85 21.47 10.85
CA GLY A 17 -12.38 21.80 12.20
C GLY A 17 -10.95 21.29 12.44
N GLU A 18 -10.80 20.34 13.37
CA GLU A 18 -9.51 19.72 13.75
C GLU A 18 -9.11 18.52 12.87
N LYS A 19 -9.86 18.23 11.80
CA LYS A 19 -9.54 17.13 10.89
C LYS A 19 -8.36 17.45 9.99
N MET A 20 -7.40 16.54 9.96
CA MET A 20 -6.24 16.59 9.07
C MET A 20 -6.29 15.42 8.08
N GLU A 21 -6.06 15.72 6.80
CA GLU A 21 -5.76 14.72 5.78
C GLU A 21 -4.26 14.40 5.84
N VAL A 22 -3.92 13.13 6.03
CA VAL A 22 -2.53 12.65 6.04
C VAL A 22 -2.35 11.72 4.85
N ARG A 23 -1.39 12.03 3.99
CA ARG A 23 -1.04 11.22 2.82
C ARG A 23 0.36 10.65 3.00
N GLY A 24 0.54 9.39 2.63
CA GLY A 24 1.82 8.67 2.71
C GLY A 24 2.02 7.74 1.52
N ARG A 25 3.16 7.06 1.47
CA ARG A 25 3.53 6.14 0.38
C ARG A 25 2.70 4.85 0.36
N GLY A 26 2.06 4.51 1.48
CA GLY A 26 1.24 3.30 1.60
C GLY A 26 0.70 3.13 3.00
N GLU A 27 -0.19 2.15 3.17
CA GLU A 27 -0.89 1.90 4.44
C GLU A 27 0.08 1.59 5.59
N LEU A 28 1.10 0.77 5.35
CA LEU A 28 2.08 0.41 6.39
C LEU A 28 2.79 1.64 6.96
N GLN A 29 3.13 2.61 6.12
CA GLN A 29 3.76 3.84 6.58
C GLN A 29 2.84 4.63 7.51
N LEU A 30 1.55 4.74 7.15
CA LEU A 30 0.55 5.40 7.98
C LEU A 30 0.35 4.64 9.30
N GLY A 31 0.33 3.31 9.25
CA GLY A 31 0.25 2.45 10.45
C GLY A 31 1.42 2.67 11.41
N ILE A 32 2.65 2.78 10.89
CA ILE A 32 3.84 3.09 11.70
C ILE A 32 3.71 4.47 12.36
N LEU A 33 3.29 5.48 11.60
CA LEU A 33 3.06 6.83 12.13
C LEU A 33 2.02 6.84 13.25
N ILE A 34 0.87 6.20 13.02
CA ILE A 34 -0.22 6.10 14.00
C ILE A 34 0.25 5.38 15.25
N GLU A 35 0.99 4.27 15.12
CA GLU A 35 1.50 3.51 16.25
C GLU A 35 2.54 4.31 17.07
N ASN A 36 3.38 5.11 16.41
CA ASN A 36 4.31 6.00 17.10
C ASN A 36 3.56 7.07 17.92
N LEU A 37 2.57 7.73 17.32
CA LEU A 37 1.71 8.71 18.02
C LEU A 37 1.00 8.06 19.22
N ARG A 38 0.50 6.84 19.06
CA ARG A 38 -0.12 6.07 20.16
C ARG A 38 0.87 5.84 21.31
N ARG A 39 2.13 5.51 21.01
CA ARG A 39 3.20 5.30 22.01
C ARG A 39 3.65 6.58 22.68
N GLU A 40 3.54 7.71 22.00
CA GLU A 40 3.77 9.05 22.55
C GLU A 40 2.59 9.54 23.42
N GLY A 41 1.49 8.78 23.47
CA GLY A 41 0.34 9.07 24.33
C GLY A 41 -0.75 9.91 23.66
N PHE A 42 -0.72 10.05 22.33
CA PHE A 42 -1.79 10.74 21.60
C PHE A 42 -3.04 9.86 21.48
N GLU A 43 -4.20 10.51 21.64
CA GLU A 43 -5.50 9.94 21.33
C GLU A 43 -6.01 10.52 20.01
N LEU A 44 -6.43 9.66 19.09
CA LEU A 44 -6.81 10.06 17.75
C LEU A 44 -7.84 9.09 17.15
N CYS A 45 -8.66 9.59 16.24
CA CYS A 45 -9.59 8.80 15.43
C CYS A 45 -9.14 8.84 13.97
N VAL A 46 -9.07 7.68 13.32
CA VAL A 46 -8.67 7.55 11.91
C VAL A 46 -9.82 7.01 11.07
N SER A 47 -9.96 7.55 9.85
CA SER A 47 -10.82 6.96 8.83
C SER A 47 -10.09 5.81 8.11
N PRO A 48 -10.81 4.90 7.44
CA PRO A 48 -10.18 3.91 6.56
C PRO A 48 -9.26 4.59 5.53
N PRO A 49 -8.08 4.02 5.24
CA PRO A 49 -7.18 4.54 4.22
C PRO A 49 -7.86 4.52 2.85
N GLN A 50 -7.51 5.47 1.99
CA GLN A 50 -8.01 5.59 0.62
C GLN A 50 -6.84 5.74 -0.33
N VAL A 51 -6.92 5.10 -1.51
CA VAL A 51 -5.93 5.29 -2.57
C VAL A 51 -6.10 6.66 -3.21
N ILE A 52 -4.98 7.31 -3.55
CA ILE A 52 -4.99 8.59 -4.24
C ILE A 52 -5.05 8.33 -5.74
N MET A 53 -6.22 8.58 -6.34
CA MET A 53 -6.40 8.49 -7.79
C MET A 53 -5.71 9.68 -8.47
N SER A 54 -5.05 9.42 -9.59
CA SER A 54 -4.45 10.44 -10.44
C SER A 54 -5.12 10.48 -11.80
N LYS A 55 -4.78 11.48 -12.63
CA LYS A 55 -5.20 11.52 -14.04
C LYS A 55 -3.98 11.44 -14.93
N ASP A 56 -4.09 10.72 -16.04
CA ASP A 56 -3.08 10.72 -17.09
C ASP A 56 -3.17 12.00 -17.96
N GLU A 57 -2.26 12.13 -18.93
CA GLU A 57 -2.23 13.25 -19.88
C GLU A 57 -3.49 13.36 -20.75
N GLN A 58 -4.27 12.28 -20.86
CA GLN A 58 -5.50 12.19 -21.63
C GLN A 58 -6.75 12.41 -20.76
N GLY A 59 -6.58 12.60 -19.46
CA GLY A 59 -7.65 12.81 -18.49
C GLY A 59 -8.30 11.53 -17.95
N ASN A 60 -7.78 10.35 -18.29
CA ASN A 60 -8.25 9.06 -17.76
C ASN A 60 -7.87 8.96 -16.28
N THR A 61 -8.75 8.34 -15.49
CA THR A 61 -8.49 8.12 -14.06
C THR A 61 -7.58 6.92 -13.88
N MET A 62 -6.47 7.11 -13.18
CA MET A 62 -5.45 6.10 -12.90
C MET A 62 -5.41 5.81 -11.40
N GLU A 63 -5.26 4.54 -11.06
CA GLU A 63 -4.96 4.11 -9.69
C GLU A 63 -3.49 3.75 -9.54
N PRO A 64 -2.92 3.89 -8.32
CA PRO A 64 -1.56 3.42 -8.05
C PRO A 64 -1.49 1.89 -8.09
N VAL A 65 -0.38 1.39 -8.64
CA VAL A 65 -0.06 -0.03 -8.76
C VAL A 65 1.29 -0.28 -8.10
N GLU A 66 1.38 -1.33 -7.30
CA GLU A 66 2.59 -1.78 -6.62
C GLU A 66 3.15 -3.04 -7.26
N GLU A 67 4.48 -3.11 -7.35
CA GLU A 67 5.19 -4.35 -7.66
C GLU A 67 5.36 -5.15 -6.38
N VAL A 68 4.70 -6.30 -6.30
CA VAL A 68 4.77 -7.22 -5.16
C VAL A 68 5.65 -8.40 -5.55
N THR A 69 6.79 -8.53 -4.87
CA THR A 69 7.66 -9.72 -5.00
C THR A 69 7.45 -10.63 -3.80
N VAL A 70 7.10 -11.88 -4.04
CA VAL A 70 6.91 -12.91 -3.01
C VAL A 70 7.85 -14.07 -3.26
N ASP A 71 8.69 -14.39 -2.28
CA ASP A 71 9.45 -15.64 -2.23
C ASP A 71 8.71 -16.63 -1.35
N VAL A 72 8.33 -17.77 -1.92
CA VAL A 72 7.54 -18.78 -1.22
C VAL A 72 8.00 -20.18 -1.61
N ASP A 73 7.82 -21.16 -0.72
CA ASP A 73 8.04 -22.56 -1.08
C ASP A 73 7.11 -22.96 -2.23
N THR A 74 7.63 -23.70 -3.20
CA THR A 74 6.94 -24.00 -4.47
C THR A 74 5.59 -24.67 -4.24
N GLU A 75 5.43 -25.47 -3.19
CA GLU A 75 4.17 -26.10 -2.81
C GLU A 75 3.06 -25.11 -2.42
N HIS A 76 3.42 -23.90 -1.96
CA HIS A 76 2.48 -22.85 -1.56
C HIS A 76 2.29 -21.77 -2.62
N SER A 77 3.02 -21.84 -3.74
CA SER A 77 2.94 -20.85 -4.83
C SER A 77 1.51 -20.64 -5.35
N GLY A 78 0.75 -21.72 -5.52
CA GLY A 78 -0.64 -21.66 -5.98
C GLY A 78 -1.55 -20.86 -5.04
N LEU A 79 -1.38 -21.01 -3.73
CA LEU A 79 -2.18 -20.26 -2.73
C LEU A 79 -1.87 -18.76 -2.76
N VAL A 80 -0.60 -18.42 -2.95
CA VAL A 80 -0.17 -17.01 -3.06
C VAL A 80 -0.70 -16.39 -4.35
N ILE A 81 -0.62 -17.10 -5.47
CA ILE A 81 -1.15 -16.65 -6.75
C ILE A 81 -2.66 -16.40 -6.65
N ASP A 82 -3.42 -17.35 -6.11
CA ASP A 82 -4.87 -17.21 -5.95
C ASP A 82 -5.22 -16.02 -5.05
N GLY A 83 -4.55 -15.90 -3.89
CA GLY A 83 -4.77 -14.80 -2.95
C GLY A 83 -4.45 -13.41 -3.49
N LEU A 84 -3.49 -13.30 -4.42
CA LEU A 84 -3.11 -12.01 -5.03
C LEU A 84 -3.89 -11.70 -6.31
N THR A 85 -4.23 -12.69 -7.11
CA THR A 85 -4.93 -12.49 -8.40
C THR A 85 -6.45 -12.44 -8.26
N GLY A 86 -7.01 -13.04 -7.20
CA GLY A 86 -8.44 -13.04 -6.90
C GLY A 86 -8.95 -11.67 -6.46
N ASP A 87 -9.32 -11.53 -5.18
CA ASP A 87 -9.96 -10.31 -4.67
C ASP A 87 -9.08 -9.04 -4.77
N ARG A 88 -7.75 -9.23 -4.76
CA ARG A 88 -6.76 -8.14 -4.86
C ARG A 88 -6.47 -7.72 -6.31
N ARG A 89 -7.02 -8.43 -7.31
CA ARG A 89 -6.89 -8.11 -8.74
C ARG A 89 -5.44 -7.95 -9.21
N GLY A 90 -4.51 -8.63 -8.56
CA GLY A 90 -3.11 -8.67 -8.95
C GLY A 90 -2.92 -9.38 -10.28
N SER A 91 -1.94 -8.93 -11.05
CA SER A 91 -1.52 -9.58 -12.30
C SER A 91 -0.14 -10.20 -12.08
N LEU A 92 -0.03 -11.52 -12.27
CA LEU A 92 1.27 -12.20 -12.22
C LEU A 92 2.09 -11.77 -13.44
N VAL A 93 3.23 -11.13 -13.19
CA VAL A 93 4.17 -10.63 -14.21
C VAL A 93 5.24 -11.67 -14.49
N GLU A 94 5.76 -12.30 -13.44
CA GLU A 94 6.86 -13.24 -13.55
C GLU A 94 6.82 -14.31 -12.47
N MET A 95 7.19 -15.54 -12.84
CA MET A 95 7.45 -16.64 -11.92
C MET A 95 8.84 -17.21 -12.23
N LYS A 96 9.70 -17.25 -11.21
CA LYS A 96 11.08 -17.74 -11.30
C LYS A 96 11.32 -18.82 -10.24
N ASP A 97 11.94 -19.91 -10.66
CA ASP A 97 12.54 -20.85 -9.71
C ASP A 97 13.76 -20.17 -9.06
N SER A 98 13.73 -19.99 -7.75
CA SER A 98 14.82 -19.39 -6.99
C SER A 98 15.80 -20.43 -6.44
N GLY A 99 15.59 -21.70 -6.78
CA GLY A 99 16.33 -22.84 -6.27
C GLY A 99 15.90 -23.25 -4.86
N SER A 100 16.42 -24.37 -4.39
CA SER A 100 16.15 -24.92 -3.04
C SER A 100 14.65 -25.12 -2.74
N GLY A 101 13.84 -25.41 -3.76
CA GLY A 101 12.39 -25.64 -3.59
C GLY A 101 11.56 -24.36 -3.42
N LYS A 102 12.12 -23.18 -3.73
CA LYS A 102 11.42 -21.90 -3.65
C LYS A 102 11.09 -21.32 -5.02
N SER A 103 9.93 -20.68 -5.09
CA SER A 103 9.48 -19.90 -6.25
C SER A 103 9.41 -18.42 -5.87
N ARG A 104 9.98 -17.57 -6.72
CA ARG A 104 9.79 -16.12 -6.70
C ARG A 104 8.66 -15.75 -7.64
N LEU A 105 7.68 -15.03 -7.12
CA LEU A 105 6.53 -14.55 -7.83
C LEU A 105 6.56 -13.02 -7.83
N VAL A 106 6.43 -12.40 -9.00
CA VAL A 106 6.36 -10.94 -9.17
C VAL A 106 4.99 -10.58 -9.73
N PHE A 107 4.29 -9.68 -9.05
CA PHE A 107 2.95 -9.23 -9.41
C PHE A 107 2.92 -7.71 -9.56
N HIS A 108 2.02 -7.23 -10.42
CA HIS A 108 1.51 -5.87 -10.36
C HIS A 108 0.15 -5.90 -9.67
N VAL A 109 0.01 -5.22 -8.53
CA VAL A 109 -1.19 -5.23 -7.69
C VAL A 109 -1.69 -3.80 -7.48
N PRO A 110 -2.97 -3.49 -7.76
CA PRO A 110 -3.55 -2.21 -7.37
C PRO A 110 -3.43 -1.98 -5.87
N SER A 111 -3.08 -0.77 -5.41
CA SER A 111 -2.88 -0.48 -3.97
C SER A 111 -4.16 -0.50 -3.10
N ARG A 112 -5.32 -0.88 -3.66
CA ARG A 112 -6.64 -0.79 -3.00
C ARG A 112 -7.02 -2.05 -2.24
#